data_AF-A0A7J2HS16-F1
#
_entry.id   AF-A0A7J2HS16-F1
#
_cell.length_a   1.000
_cell.length_b   1.000
_cell.length_c   1.000
_cell.angle_alpha   90.00
_cell.angle_beta   90.00
_cell.angle_gamma   90.00
#
_symmetry.space_group_name_H-M   'P 1'
#
loop_
_entity.id
_entity.type
_entity.pdbx_description
1 polymer ?
#
loop_
_entity_poly.entity_id
_entity_poly.type
_entity_poly.pdbx_seq_one_letter_code
_entity_poly.pdbx_strand_id
1 'polypeptide(L)'
;MEKSRIVVERINRLPIEEQHVELVERKGLGHPDYIIDSACECASIALSKYYIENFGQILHHNLDKGLLVGGRSSVWFGGGVVEEPINILIAGRATTKVSTPSGEVEIPYRELIADAVKDFIKNSFRFLDPEEHVVIDMKIRMGSGDLRKIVDSSDEAPRANDTSYGVGYAPLSSLERLVY
;
A
#
# COMPACT_ATOMS: atom_id res chain seq x y z
N MET A 1 -13.26 12.95 -36.34
CA MET A 1 -12.06 12.08 -36.27
C MET A 1 -11.81 11.81 -34.80
N GLU A 2 -11.84 10.54 -34.37
CA GLU A 2 -11.34 10.18 -33.04
C GLU A 2 -9.87 10.56 -32.95
N LYS A 3 -9.52 11.41 -31.98
CA LYS A 3 -8.12 11.68 -31.66
C LYS A 3 -7.52 10.41 -31.07
N SER A 4 -6.34 10.02 -31.54
CA SER A 4 -5.53 8.99 -30.88
C SER A 4 -5.39 9.36 -29.39
N ARG A 5 -5.65 8.39 -28.50
CA ARG A 5 -5.40 8.54 -27.06
C ARG A 5 -3.90 8.46 -26.72
N ILE A 6 -3.08 8.06 -27.69
CA ILE A 6 -1.62 8.02 -27.60
C ILE A 6 -1.08 9.23 -28.37
N VAL A 7 -0.36 10.09 -27.66
CA VAL A 7 0.32 11.26 -28.22
C VAL A 7 1.81 11.09 -27.98
N VAL A 8 2.59 11.17 -29.05
CA VAL A 8 4.06 11.14 -28.99
C VAL A 8 4.56 12.46 -29.51
N GLU A 9 5.31 13.17 -28.68
CA GLU A 9 5.89 14.46 -29.04
C GLU A 9 7.33 14.57 -28.54
N ARG A 10 8.13 15.33 -29.29
CA ARG A 10 9.49 15.68 -28.85
C ARG A 10 9.39 16.89 -27.91
N ILE A 11 9.81 16.70 -26.67
CA ILE A 11 9.92 17.81 -25.71
C ILE A 11 11.17 18.64 -25.98
N ASN A 12 11.06 19.96 -25.86
CA ASN A 12 12.19 20.88 -25.94
C ASN A 12 12.59 21.33 -24.52
N ARG A 13 13.29 20.46 -23.79
CA ARG A 13 13.82 20.72 -22.44
C ARG A 13 15.25 20.23 -22.34
N LEU A 14 16.03 20.87 -21.46
CA LEU A 14 17.35 20.37 -21.07
C LEU A 14 17.20 19.00 -20.38
N PRO A 15 17.97 17.97 -20.79
CA PRO A 15 18.06 16.72 -20.05
C PRO A 15 18.39 16.96 -18.58
N ILE A 16 17.87 16.14 -17.66
CA ILE A 16 18.10 16.29 -16.21
C ILE A 16 19.59 16.37 -15.88
N GLU A 17 20.40 15.49 -16.49
CA GLU A 17 21.87 15.43 -16.34
C GLU A 17 22.61 16.71 -16.77
N GLU A 18 21.98 17.55 -17.60
CA GLU A 18 22.56 18.82 -18.08
C GLU A 18 22.05 20.03 -17.30
N GLN A 19 21.15 19.83 -16.33
CA GLN A 19 20.65 20.92 -15.51
C GLN A 19 21.70 21.34 -14.49
N HIS A 20 21.70 22.62 -14.13
CA HIS A 20 22.65 23.15 -13.15
C HIS A 20 22.45 22.60 -11.74
N VAL A 21 21.21 22.21 -11.40
CA VAL A 21 20.81 21.73 -10.08
C VAL A 21 19.86 20.55 -10.23
N GLU A 22 20.13 19.47 -9.51
CA GLU A 22 19.28 18.28 -9.38
C GLU A 22 19.14 17.94 -7.89
N LEU A 23 17.94 17.54 -7.47
CA LEU A 23 17.66 17.09 -6.10
C LEU A 23 16.89 15.78 -6.17
N VAL A 24 17.40 14.75 -5.49
CA VAL A 24 16.80 13.42 -5.42
C VAL A 24 16.75 12.97 -3.97
N GLU A 25 15.61 12.39 -3.57
CA GLU A 25 15.40 11.81 -2.24
C GLU A 25 14.81 10.40 -2.37
N ARG A 26 15.28 9.47 -1.53
CA ARG A 26 14.67 8.16 -1.34
C ARG A 26 14.54 7.87 0.15
N LYS A 27 13.31 7.59 0.57
CA LYS A 27 13.02 7.11 1.92
C LYS A 27 13.23 5.59 1.97
N GLY A 28 14.18 5.16 2.79
CA GLY A 28 14.54 3.75 2.92
C GLY A 28 13.56 2.92 3.75
N LEU A 29 13.81 1.61 3.81
CA LEU A 29 12.96 0.59 4.46
C LEU A 29 12.49 0.96 5.89
N GLY A 30 13.39 1.54 6.69
CA GLY A 30 13.11 1.90 8.08
C GLY A 30 12.44 3.26 8.30
N HIS A 31 12.19 4.01 7.23
CA HIS A 31 11.54 5.31 7.34
C HIS A 31 10.05 5.12 7.67
N PRO A 32 9.46 5.87 8.64
CA PRO A 32 8.05 5.74 9.01
C PRO A 32 7.07 5.76 7.83
N ASP A 33 7.25 6.70 6.90
CA ASP A 33 6.43 6.77 5.67
C ASP A 33 6.55 5.50 4.81
N TYR A 34 7.74 4.93 4.66
CA TYR A 34 7.93 3.68 3.90
C TYR A 34 7.26 2.49 4.61
N ILE A 35 7.35 2.44 5.94
CA ILE A 35 6.72 1.39 6.75
C ILE A 35 5.20 1.43 6.58
N ILE A 36 4.58 2.61 6.64
CA ILE A 36 3.13 2.71 6.50
C ILE A 36 2.65 2.44 5.08
N ASP A 37 3.39 2.87 4.06
CA ASP A 37 3.14 2.51 2.66
C ASP A 37 3.20 0.99 2.47
N SER A 38 4.25 0.36 3.00
CA SER A 38 4.43 -1.09 2.93
C SER A 38 3.34 -1.85 3.68
N ALA A 39 2.94 -1.39 4.86
CA ALA A 39 1.88 -2.02 5.64
C ALA A 39 0.52 -1.97 4.91
N CYS A 40 0.21 -0.84 4.28
CA CYS A 40 -0.98 -0.68 3.44
C CYS A 40 -0.97 -1.62 2.23
N GLU A 41 0.17 -1.74 1.55
CA GLU A 41 0.35 -2.64 0.41
C GLU A 41 0.26 -4.11 0.82
N CYS A 42 0.89 -4.51 1.93
CA CYS A 42 0.78 -5.85 2.48
C CYS A 42 -0.68 -6.22 2.80
N ALA A 43 -1.44 -5.28 3.35
CA ALA A 43 -2.87 -5.47 3.62
C ALA A 43 -3.68 -5.69 2.32
N SER A 44 -3.40 -4.88 1.29
CA SER A 44 -4.01 -4.99 -0.05
C SER A 44 -3.74 -6.35 -0.69
N ILE A 45 -2.47 -6.78 -0.69
CA ILE A 45 -2.03 -8.07 -1.24
C ILE A 45 -2.69 -9.24 -0.49
N ALA A 46 -2.72 -9.18 0.84
CA ALA A 46 -3.30 -10.24 1.67
C ALA A 46 -4.79 -10.46 1.37
N LEU A 47 -5.56 -9.37 1.28
CA LEU A 47 -6.97 -9.44 0.89
C LEU A 47 -7.15 -9.92 -0.55
N SER A 48 -6.34 -9.41 -1.49
CA SER A 48 -6.40 -9.82 -2.89
C SER A 48 -6.19 -11.33 -3.06
N LYS A 49 -5.17 -11.90 -2.40
CA LYS A 49 -4.91 -13.34 -2.40
C LYS A 49 -6.08 -14.13 -1.82
N TYR A 50 -6.57 -13.72 -0.65
CA TYR A 50 -7.71 -14.37 -0.02
C TYR A 50 -8.95 -14.35 -0.94
N TYR A 51 -9.20 -13.22 -1.62
CA TYR A 51 -10.34 -13.11 -2.53
C TYR A 51 -10.22 -14.03 -3.74
N ILE A 52 -9.04 -14.10 -4.36
CA ILE A 52 -8.79 -15.02 -5.47
C ILE A 52 -8.99 -16.47 -5.04
N GLU A 53 -8.43 -16.86 -3.89
CA GLU A 53 -8.48 -18.24 -3.39
C GLU A 53 -9.90 -18.69 -3.02
N ASN A 54 -10.74 -17.79 -2.48
CA ASN A 54 -12.06 -18.14 -1.95
C ASN A 54 -13.23 -17.79 -2.88
N PHE A 55 -13.04 -16.80 -3.77
CA PHE A 55 -14.11 -16.28 -4.64
C PHE A 55 -13.71 -16.23 -6.13
N GLY A 56 -12.48 -16.62 -6.48
CA GLY A 56 -12.01 -16.70 -7.87
C GLY A 56 -11.69 -15.34 -8.52
N GLN A 57 -11.81 -14.23 -7.79
CA GLN A 57 -11.56 -12.88 -8.28
C GLN A 57 -11.20 -11.94 -7.12
N ILE A 58 -10.56 -10.81 -7.44
CA ILE A 58 -10.32 -9.76 -6.46
C ILE A 58 -11.62 -8.98 -6.24
N LEU A 59 -12.05 -8.85 -4.99
CA LEU A 59 -13.20 -8.02 -4.60
C LEU A 59 -12.76 -6.59 -4.31
N HIS A 60 -13.69 -5.65 -4.42
CA HIS A 60 -13.42 -4.22 -4.18
C HIS A 60 -12.77 -3.96 -2.81
N HIS A 61 -11.58 -3.39 -2.84
CA HIS A 61 -10.92 -2.80 -1.67
C HIS A 61 -9.95 -1.69 -2.09
N ASN A 62 -9.74 -0.72 -1.19
CA ASN A 62 -8.74 0.34 -1.26
C ASN A 62 -8.25 0.58 0.16
N LEU A 63 -7.04 0.11 0.48
CA LEU A 63 -6.41 0.18 1.80
C LEU A 63 -5.19 1.09 1.82
N ASP A 64 -5.30 2.23 1.15
CA ASP A 64 -4.24 3.22 0.90
C ASP A 64 -4.21 4.38 1.90
N LYS A 65 -4.91 4.26 3.04
CA LYS A 65 -4.94 5.28 4.10
C LYS A 65 -4.34 4.71 5.35
N GLY A 66 -3.03 4.88 5.51
CA GLY A 66 -2.30 4.49 6.70
C GLY A 66 -1.88 5.68 7.56
N LEU A 67 -1.75 5.44 8.87
CA LEU A 67 -1.09 6.34 9.80
C LEU A 67 -0.16 5.52 10.70
N LEU A 68 1.11 5.92 10.77
CA LEU A 68 2.05 5.42 11.76
C LEU A 68 2.25 6.48 12.84
N VAL A 69 1.88 6.13 14.07
CA VAL A 69 2.12 6.95 15.26
C VAL A 69 3.34 6.40 15.96
N GLY A 70 4.38 7.24 16.11
CA GLY A 70 5.61 6.86 16.77
C GLY A 70 5.38 6.51 18.24
N GLY A 71 6.04 5.45 18.70
CA GLY A 71 6.11 5.10 20.11
C GLY A 71 7.22 5.87 20.84
N ARG A 72 7.64 5.34 21.99
CA ARG A 72 8.72 5.90 22.81
C ARG A 72 9.68 4.81 23.26
N SER A 73 10.97 5.10 23.21
CA SER A 73 12.02 4.16 23.62
C SER A 73 13.09 4.85 24.45
N SER A 74 13.65 4.13 25.41
CA SER A 74 14.86 4.50 26.13
C SER A 74 16.01 3.61 25.68
N VAL A 75 17.10 4.20 25.21
CA VAL A 75 18.24 3.48 24.61
C VAL A 75 19.54 3.79 25.36
N TRP A 76 20.41 2.79 25.49
CA TRP A 76 21.74 2.92 26.10
C TRP A 76 22.74 1.98 25.43
N PHE A 77 24.04 2.16 25.68
CA PHE A 77 25.03 1.22 25.14
C PHE A 77 24.76 -0.19 25.66
N GLY A 78 24.62 -1.15 24.72
CA GLY A 78 24.32 -2.55 25.04
C GLY A 78 22.83 -2.90 25.13
N GLY A 79 21.91 -1.96 24.91
CA GLY A 79 20.48 -2.30 24.86
C GLY A 79 19.52 -1.11 24.86
N GLY A 80 18.30 -1.38 25.29
CA GLY A 80 17.23 -0.41 25.37
C GLY A 80 15.90 -1.08 25.68
N VAL A 81 14.87 -0.27 25.87
CA VAL A 81 13.49 -0.73 26.05
C VAL A 81 12.56 0.14 25.21
N VAL A 82 11.59 -0.50 24.56
CA VAL A 82 10.44 0.17 23.95
C VAL A 82 9.43 0.40 25.08
N GLU A 83 9.28 1.65 25.51
CA GLU A 83 8.38 2.02 26.62
C GLU A 83 6.93 2.16 26.15
N GLU A 84 6.74 2.58 24.91
CA GLU A 84 5.45 2.71 24.26
C GLU A 84 5.58 2.17 22.83
N PRO A 85 4.75 1.21 22.41
CA PRO A 85 4.84 0.60 21.10
C PRO A 85 4.45 1.59 20.00
N ILE A 86 4.95 1.35 18.79
CA ILE A 86 4.51 2.04 17.58
C ILE A 86 3.07 1.64 17.31
N ASN A 87 2.20 2.58 16.92
CA ASN A 87 0.85 2.26 16.48
C ASN A 87 0.73 2.41 14.96
N ILE A 88 0.35 1.34 14.27
CA ILE A 88 0.06 1.32 12.83
C ILE A 88 -1.45 1.25 12.67
N LEU A 89 -2.06 2.30 12.14
CA LEU A 89 -3.48 2.36 11.83
C LEU A 89 -3.69 2.25 10.32
N ILE A 90 -4.37 1.19 9.89
CA ILE A 90 -4.79 1.00 8.49
C ILE A 90 -6.28 1.33 8.36
N ALA A 91 -6.61 2.28 7.51
CA ALA A 91 -7.97 2.70 7.20
C ALA A 91 -8.24 2.52 5.70
N GLY A 92 -9.52 2.35 5.37
CA GLY A 92 -9.90 2.21 3.98
C GLY A 92 -11.25 1.56 3.78
N ARG A 93 -11.47 1.12 2.54
CA ARG A 93 -12.67 0.40 2.13
C ARG A 93 -12.30 -1.02 1.74
N ALA A 94 -13.04 -2.01 2.20
CA ALA A 94 -12.89 -3.38 1.74
C ALA A 94 -14.23 -4.11 1.78
N THR A 95 -14.41 -5.09 0.90
CA THR A 95 -15.50 -6.04 1.06
C THR A 95 -15.23 -6.86 2.32
N THR A 96 -16.09 -6.75 3.33
CA THR A 96 -15.94 -7.48 4.60
C THR A 96 -16.84 -8.69 4.69
N LYS A 97 -17.84 -8.77 3.80
CA LYS A 97 -18.82 -9.86 3.72
C LYS A 97 -19.28 -10.06 2.28
N VAL A 98 -19.59 -11.29 1.92
CA VAL A 98 -20.06 -11.68 0.58
C VAL A 98 -21.33 -12.50 0.73
N SER A 99 -22.38 -12.15 -0.03
CA SER A 99 -23.60 -12.97 -0.11
C SER A 99 -23.40 -14.07 -1.16
N THR A 100 -23.68 -15.31 -0.76
CA THR A 100 -23.60 -16.51 -1.59
C THR A 100 -24.96 -17.23 -1.58
N PRO A 101 -25.20 -18.19 -2.49
CA PRO A 101 -26.42 -19.00 -2.46
C PRO A 101 -26.63 -19.79 -1.15
N SER A 102 -25.55 -20.04 -0.40
CA SER A 102 -25.57 -20.78 0.86
C SER A 102 -25.64 -19.89 2.11
N GLY A 103 -25.55 -18.55 1.97
CA GLY A 103 -25.65 -17.61 3.08
C GLY A 103 -24.74 -16.39 2.92
N GLU A 104 -24.34 -15.79 4.04
CA GLU A 104 -23.37 -14.70 4.07
C GLU A 104 -22.03 -15.25 4.59
N VAL A 105 -20.96 -15.00 3.83
CA VAL A 105 -19.59 -15.35 4.22
C VAL A 105 -18.90 -14.09 4.73
N GLU A 106 -18.45 -14.13 5.99
CA GLU A 106 -17.64 -13.07 6.58
C GLU A 106 -16.17 -13.26 6.22
N ILE A 107 -15.51 -12.18 5.80
CA ILE A 107 -14.10 -12.20 5.43
C ILE A 107 -13.27 -11.92 6.68
N PRO A 108 -12.28 -12.76 7.03
CA PRO A 108 -11.44 -12.59 8.23
C PRO A 108 -10.36 -11.53 8.00
N TYR A 109 -10.73 -10.34 7.51
CA TYR A 109 -9.79 -9.30 7.07
C TYR A 109 -8.84 -8.83 8.17
N ARG A 110 -9.28 -8.85 9.44
CA ARG A 110 -8.47 -8.39 10.57
C ARG A 110 -7.25 -9.26 10.79
N GLU A 111 -7.46 -10.57 10.80
CA GLU A 111 -6.39 -11.55 11.00
C GLU A 111 -5.45 -11.54 9.80
N LEU A 112 -5.99 -11.60 8.58
CA LEU A 112 -5.22 -11.56 7.34
C LEU A 112 -4.30 -10.35 7.24
N ILE A 113 -4.81 -9.15 7.55
CA ILE A 113 -4.02 -7.93 7.47
C ILE A 113 -2.99 -7.88 8.61
N ALA A 114 -3.38 -8.24 9.84
CA ALA A 114 -2.46 -8.21 10.97
C ALA A 114 -1.27 -9.14 10.74
N ASP A 115 -1.53 -10.37 10.28
CA ASP A 115 -0.50 -11.35 9.99
C ASP A 115 0.42 -10.87 8.86
N ALA A 116 -0.14 -10.34 7.78
CA ALA A 116 0.65 -9.83 6.65
C ALA A 116 1.58 -8.65 7.05
N VAL A 117 1.09 -7.73 7.88
CA VAL A 117 1.88 -6.59 8.37
C VAL A 117 2.96 -7.06 9.35
N LYS A 118 2.63 -8.00 10.25
CA LYS A 118 3.60 -8.60 11.17
C LYS A 118 4.69 -9.34 10.40
N ASP A 119 4.34 -10.10 9.37
CA ASP A 119 5.30 -10.81 8.53
C ASP A 119 6.21 -9.85 7.77
N PHE A 120 5.67 -8.75 7.25
CA PHE A 120 6.49 -7.68 6.67
C PHE A 120 7.52 -7.16 7.67
N ILE A 121 7.11 -6.87 8.91
CA ILE A 121 8.01 -6.37 9.95
C ILE A 121 9.08 -7.41 10.31
N LYS A 122 8.69 -8.68 10.54
CA LYS A 122 9.62 -9.79 10.86
C LYS A 122 10.68 -9.97 9.77
N ASN A 123 10.27 -9.88 8.51
CA ASN A 123 11.16 -10.09 7.37
C ASN A 123 12.03 -8.86 7.04
N SER A 124 11.60 -7.66 7.43
CA SER A 124 12.27 -6.40 7.09
C SER A 124 13.16 -5.85 8.21
N PHE A 125 12.86 -6.17 9.46
CA PHE A 125 13.52 -5.60 10.64
C PHE A 125 14.12 -6.69 11.54
N ARG A 126 15.37 -6.48 11.95
CA ARG A 126 16.10 -7.40 12.84
C ARG A 126 15.79 -7.20 14.33
N PHE A 127 15.39 -5.98 14.71
CA PHE A 127 15.28 -5.53 16.11
C PHE A 127 13.93 -4.87 16.43
N LEU A 128 12.94 -5.00 15.53
CA LEU A 128 11.58 -4.55 15.76
C LEU A 128 10.70 -5.79 15.87
N ASP A 129 10.29 -6.13 17.10
CA ASP A 129 9.37 -7.23 17.36
C ASP A 129 7.94 -6.74 17.12
N PRO A 130 7.18 -7.29 16.15
CA PRO A 130 5.84 -6.82 15.86
C PRO A 130 4.77 -7.36 16.83
N GLU A 131 5.11 -8.29 17.72
CA GLU A 131 4.20 -8.71 18.80
C GLU A 131 4.34 -7.78 20.02
N GLU A 132 5.56 -7.32 20.32
CA GLU A 132 5.84 -6.54 21.53
C GLU A 132 5.95 -5.02 21.26
N HIS A 133 6.54 -4.62 20.13
CA HIS A 133 6.89 -3.22 19.86
C HIS A 133 5.90 -2.50 18.95
N VAL A 134 4.87 -3.19 18.44
CA VAL A 134 3.94 -2.64 17.45
C VAL A 134 2.50 -3.05 17.79
N VAL A 135 1.58 -2.08 17.71
CA VAL A 135 0.14 -2.30 17.76
C VAL A 135 -0.45 -2.01 16.38
N ILE A 136 -1.24 -2.93 15.85
CA ILE A 136 -1.87 -2.79 14.54
C ILE A 136 -3.38 -2.57 14.74
N ASP A 137 -3.83 -1.38 14.41
CA ASP A 137 -5.23 -0.96 14.45
C ASP A 137 -5.84 -0.87 13.05
N MET A 138 -7.15 -1.09 12.96
CA MET A 138 -7.86 -1.08 11.68
C MET A 138 -9.19 -0.33 11.74
N LYS A 139 -9.35 0.64 10.84
CA LYS A 139 -10.60 1.38 10.60
C LYS A 139 -11.10 1.12 9.17
N ILE A 140 -11.43 -0.14 8.91
CA ILE A 140 -11.95 -0.60 7.62
C ILE A 140 -13.49 -0.62 7.65
N ARG A 141 -14.09 -0.18 6.54
CA ARG A 141 -15.55 -0.19 6.34
C ARG A 141 -15.87 -0.71 4.95
N MET A 142 -17.08 -1.23 4.78
CA MET A 142 -17.55 -1.65 3.47
C MET A 142 -17.57 -0.46 2.48
N GLY A 143 -17.21 -0.73 1.22
CA GLY A 143 -17.30 0.25 0.13
C GLY A 143 -18.75 0.66 -0.15
N SER A 144 -18.94 1.82 -0.80
CA SER A 144 -20.28 2.20 -1.28
C SER A 144 -20.79 1.18 -2.31
N GLY A 145 -22.11 1.08 -2.46
CA GLY A 145 -22.71 0.15 -3.44
C GLY A 145 -22.29 0.45 -4.88
N ASP A 146 -22.11 1.73 -5.21
CA ASP A 146 -21.79 2.17 -6.57
C ASP A 146 -20.35 1.84 -6.97
N LEU A 147 -19.38 2.01 -6.07
CA LEU A 147 -17.97 1.66 -6.34
C LEU A 147 -17.75 0.15 -6.43
N ARG A 148 -18.55 -0.65 -5.71
CA ARG A 148 -18.51 -2.11 -5.83
C ARG A 148 -18.97 -2.59 -7.20
N LYS A 149 -20.06 -2.01 -7.73
CA LYS A 149 -20.57 -2.34 -9.08
C LYS A 149 -19.59 -2.07 -10.21
N ILE A 150 -18.65 -1.12 -10.02
CA ILE A 150 -17.59 -0.85 -11.00
C ILE A 150 -16.57 -1.99 -11.03
N VAL A 151 -16.27 -2.58 -9.87
CA VAL A 151 -15.32 -3.70 -9.76
C VAL A 151 -15.99 -5.02 -10.12
N ASP A 152 -17.24 -5.21 -9.74
CA ASP A 152 -18.02 -6.43 -10.01
C ASP A 152 -18.56 -6.49 -11.46
N SER A 153 -18.15 -5.57 -12.34
CA SER A 153 -18.61 -5.56 -13.73
C SER A 153 -18.04 -6.76 -14.48
N SER A 154 -18.88 -7.47 -15.26
CA SER A 154 -18.45 -8.58 -16.12
C SER A 154 -17.77 -8.11 -17.42
N ASP A 155 -17.28 -6.87 -17.46
CA ASP A 155 -16.54 -6.33 -18.59
C ASP A 155 -15.19 -7.07 -18.70
N GLU A 156 -14.72 -7.33 -19.92
CA GLU A 156 -13.44 -8.01 -20.18
C GLU A 156 -12.24 -7.23 -19.59
N ALA A 157 -12.36 -5.90 -19.51
CA ALA A 157 -11.39 -5.01 -18.88
C ALA A 157 -12.04 -4.24 -17.72
N PRO A 158 -11.38 -4.17 -16.55
CA PRO A 158 -11.91 -3.43 -15.40
C PRO A 158 -12.04 -1.95 -15.72
N ARG A 159 -13.12 -1.34 -15.25
CA ARG A 159 -13.33 0.10 -15.35
C ARG A 159 -12.45 0.82 -14.32
N ALA A 160 -11.99 2.02 -14.68
CA ALA A 160 -11.27 2.88 -13.76
C ALA A 160 -12.17 3.24 -12.56
N ASN A 161 -11.62 3.14 -11.35
CA ASN A 161 -12.30 3.51 -10.10
C ASN A 161 -12.33 5.03 -9.87
N ASP A 162 -11.40 5.76 -10.48
CA ASP A 162 -11.24 7.21 -10.36
C ASP A 162 -10.61 7.81 -11.64
N THR A 163 -10.65 9.13 -11.77
CA THR A 163 -9.96 9.88 -12.82
C THR A 163 -8.57 10.26 -12.33
N SER A 164 -7.58 9.40 -12.61
CA SER A 164 -6.19 9.56 -12.17
C SER A 164 -5.20 9.46 -13.34
N TYR A 165 -3.97 9.90 -13.14
CA TYR A 165 -2.89 9.76 -14.12
C TYR A 165 -1.62 9.22 -13.46
N GLY A 166 -0.89 8.36 -14.17
CA GLY A 166 0.43 7.86 -13.76
C GLY A 166 1.54 8.53 -14.57
N VAL A 167 2.71 8.71 -13.96
CA VAL A 167 3.91 9.25 -14.61
C VAL A 167 5.05 8.26 -14.45
N GLY A 168 5.82 8.07 -15.52
CA GLY A 168 7.03 7.25 -15.51
C GLY A 168 8.03 7.80 -16.52
N TYR A 169 9.30 7.51 -16.30
CA TYR A 169 10.40 7.92 -17.17
C TYR A 169 11.52 6.89 -17.12
N ALA A 170 12.35 6.88 -18.15
CA ALA A 170 13.54 6.05 -18.22
C ALA A 170 14.54 6.67 -19.23
N PRO A 171 15.86 6.46 -19.06
CA PRO A 171 16.49 5.84 -17.88
C PRO A 171 16.54 6.80 -16.67
N LEU A 172 16.91 6.27 -15.50
CA LEU A 172 17.32 7.11 -14.36
C LEU A 172 18.63 7.84 -14.65
N SER A 173 18.76 9.07 -14.14
CA SER A 173 19.98 9.87 -14.11
C SER A 173 21.06 9.24 -13.24
N SER A 174 22.27 9.78 -13.32
CA SER A 174 23.43 9.38 -12.53
C SER A 174 23.19 9.63 -11.04
N LEU A 175 22.57 10.75 -10.67
CA LEU A 175 22.22 11.03 -9.28
C LEU A 175 21.08 10.14 -8.78
N GLU A 176 20.05 9.90 -9.60
CA GLU A 176 18.95 9.00 -9.24
C GLU A 176 19.42 7.57 -9.01
N ARG A 177 20.32 7.07 -9.85
CA ARG A 177 20.95 5.75 -9.66
C ARG A 177 21.84 5.68 -8.43
N LEU A 178 22.49 6.78 -8.06
CA LEU A 178 23.31 6.84 -6.86
C LEU A 178 22.46 6.82 -5.59
N VAL A 179 21.27 7.42 -5.64
CA VAL A 179 20.35 7.50 -4.48
C VAL A 179 19.48 6.25 -4.32
N TYR A 180 19.13 5.54 -5.41
CA TYR A 180 18.20 4.41 -5.40
C TYR A 180 18.74 3.12 -4.77
#